data_AF-A0A368FSB0-F1
#
_entry.id   AF-A0A368FSB0-F1
#
_cell.length_a   1.000
_cell.length_b   1.000
_cell.length_c   1.000
_cell.angle_alpha   90.00
_cell.angle_beta   90.00
_cell.angle_gamma   90.00
#
_symmetry.space_group_name_H-M   'P 1'
#
loop_
_entity.id
_entity.type
_entity.pdbx_description
1 polymer ?
#
loop_
_entity_poly.entity_id
_entity_poly.type
_entity_poly.pdbx_seq_one_letter_code
_entity_poly.pdbx_strand_id
1 'polypeptide(L)'
;MCYKKDNVIAVSCSTISGNDCVLRDGKPLKRALRQEIRTLDDTVRQQFENTLNWMKRSGLYNRIARVHKYSGVHSGPAFTLWHREYLKRYGVNDARGVFRPYSPELA
;
A
#
# COMPACT_ATOMS: atom_id res chain seq x y z
N MET A 1 -2.49 -13.83 3.93
CA MET A 1 -3.88 -13.61 4.37
C MET A 1 -3.84 -13.78 5.89
N CYS A 2 -3.73 -12.69 6.65
CA CYS A 2 -3.93 -12.80 8.09
C CYS A 2 -5.30 -12.26 8.43
N TYR A 3 -5.98 -12.97 9.32
CA TYR A 3 -7.22 -12.56 9.96
C TYR A 3 -6.99 -12.63 11.46
N LYS A 4 -7.56 -11.68 12.21
CA LYS A 4 -8.40 -12.08 13.34
C LYS A 4 -9.51 -11.06 13.61
N LYS A 5 -10.63 -11.62 14.07
CA LYS A 5 -11.86 -11.03 14.64
C LYS A 5 -11.61 -9.70 15.38
N ASP A 6 -12.65 -8.88 15.39
CA ASP A 6 -12.78 -7.58 16.10
C ASP A 6 -12.58 -6.34 15.21
N ASN A 7 -13.25 -6.36 14.04
CA ASN A 7 -13.60 -5.19 13.21
C ASN A 7 -12.47 -4.39 12.53
N VAL A 8 -11.21 -4.86 12.54
CA VAL A 8 -10.12 -4.21 11.79
C VAL A 8 -9.54 -5.14 10.71
N ILE A 9 -9.78 -4.81 9.44
CA ILE A 9 -9.33 -5.58 8.29
C ILE A 9 -7.86 -5.25 7.95
N ALA A 10 -6.92 -6.13 8.30
CA ALA A 10 -5.52 -6.06 7.88
C ALA A 10 -5.24 -6.98 6.68
N VAL A 11 -5.30 -6.42 5.48
CA VAL A 11 -5.26 -7.18 4.21
C VAL A 11 -3.85 -7.68 3.84
N SER A 12 -2.80 -7.16 4.46
CA SER A 12 -1.40 -7.33 4.03
C SER A 12 -0.46 -7.97 5.06
N CYS A 13 -0.99 -8.43 6.17
CA CYS A 13 -0.20 -9.11 7.19
C CYS A 13 0.50 -10.37 6.64
N SER A 14 1.76 -10.59 7.06
CA SER A 14 2.44 -11.88 6.88
C SER A 14 2.30 -12.81 8.07
N THR A 15 2.47 -12.29 9.30
CA THR A 15 2.39 -13.08 10.53
C THR A 15 1.65 -12.29 11.60
N ILE A 16 0.84 -12.97 12.41
CA ILE A 16 0.21 -12.38 13.60
C ILE A 16 1.11 -12.71 14.80
N SER A 17 1.55 -11.69 15.53
CA SER A 17 2.28 -11.83 16.79
C SER A 17 1.44 -11.21 17.91
N GLY A 18 0.78 -12.04 18.72
CA GLY A 18 -0.20 -11.55 19.71
C GLY A 18 -1.36 -10.81 19.03
N ASN A 19 -1.57 -9.54 19.38
CA ASN A 19 -2.55 -8.65 18.76
C ASN A 19 -1.99 -7.87 17.56
N ASP A 20 -0.70 -7.98 17.27
CA ASP A 20 -0.04 -7.19 16.24
C ASP A 20 0.07 -7.95 14.91
N CYS A 21 -0.21 -7.22 13.83
CA CYS A 21 0.06 -7.66 12.48
C CYS A 21 1.50 -7.31 12.11
N VAL A 22 2.32 -8.31 11.78
CA VAL A 22 3.71 -8.12 11.36
C VAL A 22 3.82 -8.27 9.84
N LEU A 23 4.52 -7.32 9.22
CA LEU A 23 4.86 -7.28 7.79
C LEU A 23 6.03 -8.25 7.49
N ARG A 24 6.26 -8.51 6.19
CA ARG A 24 7.30 -9.47 5.75
C ARG A 24 8.71 -9.06 6.15
N ASP A 25 8.93 -7.77 6.36
CA ASP A 25 10.21 -7.20 6.82
C ASP A 25 10.34 -7.21 8.36
N GLY A 26 9.43 -7.88 9.07
CA GLY A 26 9.45 -8.01 10.53
C GLY A 26 8.89 -6.78 11.27
N LYS A 27 8.47 -5.73 10.56
CA LYS A 27 7.93 -4.52 11.20
C LYS A 27 6.44 -4.67 11.51
N PRO A 28 5.94 -4.10 12.62
CA PRO A 28 4.51 -4.03 12.87
C PRO A 28 3.82 -3.15 11.83
N LEU A 29 2.64 -3.57 11.38
CA LEU A 29 1.78 -2.80 10.50
C LEU A 29 1.26 -1.58 11.28
N LYS A 30 1.58 -0.39 10.78
CA LYS A 30 1.14 0.88 11.33
C LYS A 30 0.24 1.62 10.33
N ARG A 31 -0.56 2.57 10.82
CA ARG A 31 -1.35 3.48 9.97
C ARG A 31 -0.42 4.24 9.03
N ALA A 32 -0.76 4.38 7.75
CA ALA A 32 -0.02 5.21 6.80
C ALA A 32 -0.80 6.51 6.50
N LEU A 33 -0.09 7.61 6.24
CA LEU A 33 -0.68 8.87 5.77
C LEU A 33 -0.55 8.95 4.24
N ARG A 34 -1.64 9.33 3.56
CA ARG A 34 -1.61 9.64 2.12
C ARG A 34 -1.65 11.16 1.98
N GLN A 35 -0.66 11.71 1.30
CA GLN A 35 -0.52 13.14 1.05
C GLN A 35 -0.59 13.42 -0.45
N GLU A 36 -0.84 14.69 -0.78
CA GLU A 36 -0.82 15.15 -2.16
C GLU A 36 0.63 15.30 -2.62
N ILE A 37 0.95 14.84 -3.84
CA ILE A 37 2.35 14.73 -4.29
C ILE A 37 3.06 16.09 -4.38
N ARG A 38 2.34 17.17 -4.69
CA ARG A 38 2.91 18.53 -4.80
C ARG A 38 3.12 19.18 -3.43
N THR A 39 2.59 18.61 -2.34
CA THR A 39 2.86 19.06 -0.97
C THR A 39 4.01 18.31 -0.30
N LEU A 40 4.63 17.34 -1.00
CA LEU A 40 5.77 16.61 -0.46
C LEU A 40 7.06 17.41 -0.62
N ASP A 41 7.94 17.29 0.37
CA ASP A 41 9.32 17.73 0.23
C ASP A 41 10.00 17.07 -0.97
N ASP A 42 10.89 17.80 -1.65
CA ASP A 42 11.55 17.33 -2.88
C ASP A 42 12.24 15.97 -2.70
N THR A 43 12.85 15.72 -1.54
CA THR A 43 13.51 14.44 -1.24
C THR A 43 12.51 13.29 -1.14
N VAL A 44 11.37 13.51 -0.50
CA VAL A 44 10.30 12.52 -0.34
C VAL A 44 9.60 12.27 -1.68
N ARG A 45 9.32 13.34 -2.44
CA ARG A 45 8.79 13.24 -3.81
C ARG A 45 9.72 12.43 -4.71
N GLN A 46 11.02 12.71 -4.66
CA GLN A 46 12.01 11.98 -5.46
C GLN A 46 12.09 10.49 -5.07
N GLN A 47 11.99 10.17 -3.77
CA GLN A 47 11.91 8.79 -3.29
C GLN A 47 10.66 8.07 -3.83
N PHE A 48 9.51 8.76 -3.85
CA PHE A 48 8.27 8.23 -4.40
C PHE A 48 8.39 7.93 -5.90
N GLU A 49 8.90 8.87 -6.69
CA GLU A 49 9.12 8.68 -8.12
C GLU A 49 10.10 7.55 -8.42
N ASN A 50 11.22 7.48 -7.68
CA ASN A 50 12.21 6.41 -7.82
C ASN A 50 11.61 5.03 -7.51
N THR A 51 10.71 4.97 -6.54
CA THR A 51 10.00 3.74 -6.18
C THR A 51 9.06 3.30 -7.30
N LEU A 52 8.27 4.22 -7.88
CA LEU A 52 7.43 3.93 -9.05
C LEU A 52 8.26 3.43 -10.24
N ASN A 53 9.38 4.09 -10.53
CA ASN A 53 10.31 3.69 -11.58
C ASN A 53 10.89 2.30 -11.33
N TRP A 54 11.29 2.00 -10.10
CA TRP A 54 11.76 0.67 -9.73
C TRP A 54 10.66 -0.38 -9.88
N MET A 55 9.42 -0.11 -9.42
CA MET A 55 8.28 -1.02 -9.58
C MET A 55 8.00 -1.31 -11.05
N LYS A 56 8.17 -0.32 -11.92
CA LYS A 56 8.02 -0.50 -13.37
C LYS A 56 9.11 -1.39 -13.94
N ARG A 57 10.38 -1.13 -13.61
CA ARG A 57 11.54 -1.90 -14.08
C ARG A 57 11.54 -3.34 -13.56
N SER A 58 11.08 -3.58 -12.33
CA SER A 58 10.96 -4.92 -11.75
C SER A 58 9.78 -5.73 -12.28
N GLY A 59 8.90 -5.12 -13.09
CA GLY A 59 7.69 -5.75 -13.62
C GLY A 59 6.51 -5.79 -12.63
N LEU A 60 6.71 -5.39 -11.37
CA LEU A 60 5.66 -5.36 -10.36
C LEU A 60 4.51 -4.42 -10.74
N TYR A 61 4.84 -3.22 -11.24
CA TYR A 61 3.83 -2.26 -11.74
C TYR A 61 2.98 -2.90 -12.83
N ASN A 62 3.61 -3.59 -13.79
CA ASN A 62 2.90 -4.25 -14.89
C ASN A 62 1.99 -5.37 -14.40
N ARG A 63 2.43 -6.14 -13.40
CA ARG A 63 1.62 -7.19 -12.78
C ARG A 63 0.37 -6.61 -12.11
N ILE A 64 0.51 -5.52 -11.37
CA ILE A 64 -0.60 -4.84 -10.70
C ILE A 64 -1.52 -4.15 -11.72
N ALA A 65 -0.97 -3.53 -12.76
CA ALA A 65 -1.76 -2.95 -13.85
C ALA A 65 -2.58 -4.01 -14.60
N ARG A 66 -2.03 -5.22 -14.77
CA ARG A 66 -2.74 -6.35 -15.39
C ARG A 66 -3.98 -6.77 -14.58
N VAL A 67 -3.91 -6.73 -13.25
CA VAL A 67 -5.07 -7.00 -12.37
C VAL A 67 -6.19 -5.98 -12.62
N HIS A 68 -5.88 -4.70 -12.79
CA HIS A 68 -6.86 -3.67 -13.11
C HIS A 68 -7.44 -3.84 -14.53
N LYS A 69 -6.58 -4.12 -15.53
CA LYS A 69 -7.01 -4.33 -16.92
C LYS A 69 -8.10 -5.40 -17.06
N TYR A 70 -8.01 -6.50 -16.30
CA TYR A 70 -8.90 -7.65 -16.42
C TYR A 70 -9.97 -7.76 -15.33
N SER A 71 -10.14 -6.74 -14.47
CA SER A 71 -11.10 -6.82 -13.37
C SER A 71 -12.53 -6.41 -13.74
N GLY A 72 -12.72 -5.57 -14.77
CA GLY A 72 -14.06 -5.21 -15.27
C GLY A 72 -14.90 -4.36 -14.30
N VAL A 73 -14.28 -3.63 -13.37
CA VAL A 73 -14.96 -3.03 -12.19
C VAL A 73 -15.32 -1.54 -12.30
N HIS A 74 -15.57 -1.02 -13.50
CA HIS A 74 -15.73 0.44 -13.70
C HIS A 74 -17.17 0.95 -13.67
N SER A 75 -18.15 0.13 -14.07
CA SER A 75 -19.52 0.58 -14.33
C SER A 75 -20.53 0.06 -13.31
N GLY A 76 -20.12 -0.06 -12.05
CA GLY A 76 -20.98 -0.62 -11.00
C GLY A 76 -20.65 -0.12 -9.60
N PRO A 77 -21.48 -0.46 -8.61
CA PRO A 77 -21.34 0.02 -7.23
C PRO A 77 -20.04 -0.44 -6.57
N ALA A 78 -19.40 -1.48 -7.10
CA ALA A 78 -18.11 -1.97 -6.63
C ALA A 78 -16.91 -1.10 -7.05
N PHE A 79 -17.08 -0.10 -7.92
CA PHE A 79 -15.98 0.71 -8.46
C PHE A 79 -15.06 1.28 -7.36
N THR A 80 -15.64 1.99 -6.40
CA THR A 80 -14.88 2.66 -5.33
C THR A 80 -14.28 1.65 -4.35
N LEU A 81 -15.02 0.59 -4.00
CA LEU A 81 -14.57 -0.46 -3.09
C LEU A 81 -13.38 -1.22 -3.66
N TRP A 82 -13.47 -1.61 -4.93
CA TRP A 82 -12.40 -2.34 -5.60
C TRP A 82 -11.13 -1.50 -5.73
N HIS A 83 -11.25 -0.24 -6.19
CA HIS A 83 -10.09 0.65 -6.33
C HIS A 83 -9.46 1.00 -4.97
N ARG A 84 -10.26 1.15 -3.91
CA ARG A 84 -9.76 1.32 -2.54
C ARG A 84 -8.86 0.16 -2.13
N GLU A 85 -9.32 -1.06 -2.33
CA GLU A 85 -8.59 -2.28 -1.97
C GLU A 85 -7.39 -2.54 -2.89
N TYR A 86 -7.49 -2.16 -4.17
CA TYR A 86 -6.40 -2.18 -5.14
C TYR A 86 -5.25 -1.25 -4.72
N LEU A 87 -5.56 0.02 -4.39
CA LEU A 87 -4.57 1.00 -3.98
C LEU A 87 -3.89 0.66 -2.64
N LYS A 88 -4.60 -0.02 -1.71
CA LYS A 88 -3.96 -0.54 -0.49
C LYS A 88 -2.88 -1.57 -0.82
N ARG A 89 -3.16 -2.50 -1.73
CA ARG A 89 -2.19 -3.52 -2.18
C ARG A 89 -1.05 -2.91 -2.96
N TYR A 90 -1.32 -1.86 -3.74
CA TYR A 90 -0.30 -1.09 -4.43
C TYR A 90 0.74 -0.52 -3.44
N GLY A 91 0.27 0.15 -2.38
CA GLY A 91 1.15 0.73 -1.36
C GLY A 91 1.88 -0.29 -0.48
N VAL A 92 1.25 -1.42 -0.16
CA VAL A 92 1.87 -2.52 0.61
C VAL A 92 3.01 -3.21 -0.14
N ASN A 93 2.92 -3.30 -1.47
CA ASN A 93 3.95 -3.95 -2.28
C ASN A 93 5.22 -3.10 -2.46
N ASP A 94 5.26 -1.91 -1.88
CA ASP A 94 6.46 -1.09 -1.81
C ASP A 94 7.44 -1.62 -0.76
N ALA A 95 8.37 -2.45 -1.24
CA ALA A 95 9.47 -2.98 -0.44
C ALA A 95 10.48 -1.90 0.01
N ARG A 96 10.40 -0.67 -0.52
CA ARG A 96 11.32 0.44 -0.16
C ARG A 96 10.78 1.32 0.97
N GLY A 97 9.55 1.07 1.44
CA GLY A 97 8.98 1.75 2.60
C GLY A 97 8.75 3.25 2.40
N VAL A 98 8.53 3.68 1.15
CA VAL A 98 8.22 5.08 0.80
C VAL A 98 6.78 5.42 1.16
N PHE A 99 5.86 4.44 1.10
CA PHE A 99 4.57 4.55 1.77
C PHE A 99 4.76 4.37 3.28
N ARG A 100 5.37 5.38 3.92
CA ARG A 100 5.75 5.33 5.32
C ARG A 100 4.52 5.20 6.22
N PRO A 101 4.66 4.46 7.33
CA PRO A 101 3.71 4.60 8.41
C PRO A 101 3.77 6.04 8.96
N TYR A 102 2.62 6.55 9.35
CA TYR A 102 2.44 7.83 10.03
C TYR A 102 3.40 7.92 11.23
N SER A 103 4.25 8.95 11.23
CA SER A 103 5.05 9.33 12.39
C SER A 103 4.51 10.67 12.92
N PRO A 104 4.07 10.74 14.19
CA PRO A 104 3.65 12.00 14.81
C PRO A 104 4.78 13.05 14.88
N GLU A 105 6.04 12.62 14.82
CA GLU A 105 7.23 13.49 14.93
C GLU A 105 7.55 14.28 13.65
N LEU A 106 6.84 13.99 12.55
CA LEU A 106 7.00 14.65 11.25
C LEU A 106 5.78 15.50 10.87
N ALA A 107 4.94 15.84 11.84
CA ALA A 107 3.72 16.64 11.68
C ALA A 107 3.90 18.05 12.25
#